data_AF-A0A7C6T1Z4-F1
#
_entry.id   AF-A0A7C6T1Z4-F1
#
_cell.length_a   1.000
_cell.length_b   1.000
_cell.length_c   1.000
_cell.angle_alpha   90.00
_cell.angle_beta   90.00
_cell.angle_gamma   90.00
#
_symmetry.space_group_name_H-M   'P 1'
#
loop_
_entity.id
_entity.type
_entity.pdbx_description
1 polymer ?
#
loop_
_entity_poly.entity_id
_entity_poly.type
_entity_poly.pdbx_seq_one_letter_code
_entity_poly.pdbx_strand_id
1 'polypeptide(L)'
;MHRRFSAVLLALVVAISVFSMLAAGCAPKASGSADPTPVNPVPSASYVDLVLFFGDDQAMEVLPELRRIEVPSDPSQRASMPVLVVQELLKGPTDPLLNKTLPPEAKLLSVEVANGVAYVNFSKELQTKHWGGSAGEIMTIWSLVTSLTQAEPPESASPISKVQILVEGKTVETLAGHFDISKPLEREVRFDNPFFTSDERAEALQKRVDEGEDEWRKDPLQVAKIEGPARGLLPDLDYVLKSESAGKAEVEVVHEGKTYRISLVQPEKQGEGGVWVIGEISG
;
A
#
# COMPACT_ATOMS: atom_id res chain seq x y z
N MET A 1 13.77 -10.00 -71.31
CA MET A 1 14.99 -10.48 -71.98
C MET A 1 16.04 -10.80 -70.91
N HIS A 2 15.87 -11.86 -70.11
CA HIS A 2 16.25 -13.26 -70.36
C HIS A 2 17.75 -13.52 -70.61
N ARG A 3 18.44 -14.05 -69.58
CA ARG A 3 19.27 -15.29 -69.51
C ARG A 3 20.01 -15.25 -68.15
N ARG A 4 19.81 -16.13 -67.15
CA ARG A 4 19.80 -17.62 -67.02
C ARG A 4 21.19 -18.28 -67.03
N PHE A 5 21.27 -19.39 -66.25
CA PHE A 5 22.34 -20.38 -65.98
C PHE A 5 23.03 -20.15 -64.61
N SER A 6 22.85 -20.97 -63.56
CA SER A 6 22.81 -22.45 -63.40
C SER A 6 24.15 -23.12 -63.75
N ALA A 7 24.70 -24.10 -63.02
CA ALA A 7 24.46 -24.68 -61.68
C ALA A 7 25.62 -25.68 -61.39
N VAL A 8 25.58 -26.43 -60.26
CA VAL A 8 26.17 -27.80 -60.11
C VAL A 8 27.73 -27.88 -60.06
N LEU A 9 28.42 -28.80 -59.36
CA LEU A 9 28.16 -29.74 -58.24
C LEU A 9 29.48 -30.50 -57.91
N LEU A 10 29.53 -31.20 -56.76
CA LEU A 10 30.15 -32.53 -56.55
C LEU A 10 31.68 -32.71 -56.27
N ALA A 11 31.97 -32.90 -54.97
CA ALA A 11 32.68 -34.03 -54.32
C ALA A 11 34.11 -34.53 -54.71
N LEU A 12 34.87 -34.85 -53.66
CA LEU A 12 35.69 -36.08 -53.54
C LEU A 12 35.57 -36.58 -52.07
N VAL A 13 34.85 -37.68 -51.79
CA VAL A 13 35.34 -39.09 -51.69
C VAL A 13 36.21 -39.31 -50.43
N VAL A 14 35.62 -39.75 -49.30
CA VAL A 14 35.30 -41.14 -48.92
C VAL A 14 36.54 -41.94 -48.47
N ALA A 15 36.73 -41.90 -47.14
CA ALA A 15 37.62 -42.70 -46.31
C ALA A 15 37.17 -42.50 -44.83
N ILE A 16 37.12 -43.48 -43.92
CA ILE A 16 37.23 -44.95 -44.09
C ILE A 16 36.36 -45.67 -43.01
N SER A 17 36.73 -46.85 -42.53
CA SER A 17 35.87 -47.85 -41.89
C SER A 17 36.34 -48.38 -40.52
N VAL A 18 35.39 -48.44 -39.56
CA VAL A 18 35.15 -49.49 -38.54
C VAL A 18 36.34 -50.17 -37.84
N PHE A 19 36.44 -50.00 -36.52
CA PHE A 19 36.83 -51.09 -35.61
C PHE A 19 36.04 -51.04 -34.30
N SER A 20 35.50 -52.19 -33.88
CA SER A 20 34.64 -52.32 -32.71
C SER A 20 35.44 -52.62 -31.44
N MET A 21 35.05 -52.05 -30.30
CA MET A 21 35.35 -52.65 -28.99
C MET A 21 34.11 -52.68 -28.10
N LEU A 22 33.85 -53.87 -27.56
CA LEU A 22 32.75 -54.16 -26.65
C LEU A 22 33.09 -53.67 -25.24
N ALA A 23 32.18 -52.90 -24.63
CA ALA A 23 32.12 -52.75 -23.18
C ALA A 23 30.73 -53.21 -22.73
N ALA A 24 30.65 -54.41 -22.15
CA ALA A 24 29.43 -54.93 -21.58
C ALA A 24 29.14 -54.21 -20.25
N GLY A 25 28.15 -53.31 -20.25
CA GLY A 25 27.61 -52.67 -19.05
C GLY A 25 26.28 -53.28 -18.65
N CYS A 26 26.29 -54.24 -17.72
CA CYS A 26 25.07 -54.75 -17.12
C CYS A 26 24.43 -53.67 -16.23
N ALA A 27 23.19 -53.26 -16.55
CA ALA A 27 22.35 -52.45 -15.68
C ALA A 27 21.04 -53.21 -15.38
N PRO A 28 20.58 -53.27 -14.11
CA PRO A 28 19.44 -54.11 -13.73
C PRO A 28 18.11 -53.52 -14.20
N LYS A 29 17.17 -54.41 -14.54
CA LYS A 29 15.82 -54.07 -14.98
C LYS A 29 14.97 -53.58 -13.81
N ALA A 30 14.98 -52.27 -13.55
CA ALA A 30 14.08 -51.64 -12.59
C ALA A 30 12.63 -51.65 -13.14
N SER A 31 11.81 -52.56 -12.61
CA SER A 31 10.36 -52.56 -12.82
C SER A 31 9.73 -51.55 -11.86
N GLY A 32 9.24 -50.43 -12.37
CA GLY A 32 8.61 -49.39 -11.56
C GLY A 32 7.82 -48.42 -12.43
N SER A 33 6.59 -48.78 -12.79
CA SER A 33 5.63 -47.85 -13.39
C SER A 33 5.07 -46.93 -12.31
N ALA A 34 5.85 -45.90 -11.95
CA ALA A 34 5.33 -44.75 -11.25
C ALA A 34 4.61 -43.87 -12.27
N ASP A 35 3.29 -43.86 -12.22
CA ASP A 35 2.44 -42.98 -13.01
C ASP A 35 2.70 -41.53 -12.55
N PRO A 36 3.21 -40.62 -13.39
CA PRO A 36 3.51 -39.26 -12.98
C PRO A 36 2.22 -38.45 -12.94
N THR A 37 1.47 -38.59 -11.84
CA THR A 37 0.36 -37.68 -11.54
C THR A 37 0.90 -36.24 -11.56
N PRO A 38 0.33 -35.33 -12.38
CA PRO A 38 0.78 -33.95 -12.42
C PRO A 38 0.48 -33.25 -11.09
N VAL A 39 1.48 -33.24 -10.21
CA VAL A 39 1.50 -32.35 -9.03
C VAL A 39 1.72 -30.92 -9.52
N ASN A 40 0.64 -30.28 -9.99
CA ASN A 40 0.60 -28.84 -10.12
C ASN A 40 0.83 -28.25 -8.73
N PRO A 41 1.96 -27.55 -8.47
CA PRO A 41 2.18 -26.94 -7.18
C PRO A 41 1.18 -25.78 -7.04
N VAL A 42 0.16 -25.98 -6.20
CA VAL A 42 -0.68 -24.86 -5.75
C VAL A 42 0.25 -23.91 -5.00
N PRO A 43 0.35 -22.63 -5.39
CA PRO A 43 1.19 -21.67 -4.67
C PRO A 43 0.76 -21.63 -3.20
N SER A 44 1.72 -21.76 -2.27
CA SER A 44 1.46 -21.67 -0.83
C SER A 44 1.12 -20.23 -0.38
N ALA A 45 1.46 -19.25 -1.23
CA ALA A 45 1.35 -17.83 -0.98
C ALA A 45 0.37 -17.15 -1.95
N SER A 46 -0.26 -16.10 -1.47
CA SER A 46 -1.04 -15.11 -2.22
C SER A 46 -0.62 -13.72 -1.72
N TYR A 47 -1.14 -12.66 -2.32
CA TYR A 47 -0.79 -11.29 -1.97
C TYR A 47 -2.05 -10.46 -1.72
N VAL A 48 -1.92 -9.47 -0.84
CA VAL A 48 -2.90 -8.43 -0.58
C VAL A 48 -2.17 -7.10 -0.62
N ASP A 49 -2.74 -6.12 -1.32
CA ASP A 49 -2.27 -4.74 -1.31
C ASP A 49 -3.06 -3.96 -0.25
N LEU A 50 -2.36 -3.21 0.59
CA LEU A 50 -2.91 -2.39 1.68
C LEU A 50 -2.55 -0.93 1.49
N VAL A 51 -3.41 -0.02 1.95
CA VAL A 51 -3.08 1.39 2.15
C VAL A 51 -2.97 1.66 3.64
N LEU A 52 -1.80 2.10 4.09
CA LEU A 52 -1.47 2.28 5.50
C LEU A 52 -1.05 3.74 5.74
N PHE A 53 -1.63 4.38 6.75
CA PHE A 53 -1.38 5.79 7.03
C PHE A 53 -0.39 5.97 8.16
N PHE A 54 0.72 6.66 7.87
CA PHE A 54 1.83 6.92 8.77
C PHE A 54 2.10 8.42 8.87
N GLY A 55 2.73 8.90 9.93
CA GLY A 55 2.97 10.34 10.10
C GLY A 55 3.95 10.87 9.07
N ASP A 56 3.79 12.13 8.65
CA ASP A 56 4.82 12.86 7.91
C ASP A 56 6.07 13.16 8.77
N ASP A 57 7.01 13.92 8.21
CA ASP A 57 8.27 14.30 8.86
C ASP A 57 8.10 15.35 10.00
N GLN A 58 6.94 16.02 10.08
CA GLN A 58 6.66 17.07 11.07
C GLN A 58 5.54 16.70 12.07
N ALA A 59 4.98 15.48 11.98
CA ALA A 59 3.78 15.04 12.69
C ALA A 59 2.56 15.96 12.46
N MET A 60 2.40 16.49 11.24
CA MET A 60 1.29 17.39 10.88
C MET A 60 0.13 16.65 10.20
N GLU A 61 0.42 15.67 9.35
CA GLU A 61 -0.58 14.85 8.66
C GLU A 61 -0.19 13.36 8.66
N VAL A 62 -1.19 12.48 8.50
CA VAL A 62 -0.95 11.07 8.18
C VAL A 62 -1.03 10.83 6.68
N LEU A 63 0.03 10.29 6.08
CA LEU A 63 0.19 10.10 4.64
C LEU A 63 0.24 8.61 4.28
N PRO A 64 -0.22 8.23 3.06
CA PRO A 64 -0.37 6.84 2.66
C PRO A 64 0.96 6.17 2.28
N GLU A 65 1.11 4.91 2.68
CA GLU A 65 2.04 3.93 2.13
C GLU A 65 1.24 2.80 1.45
N LEU A 66 1.54 2.52 0.19
CA LEU A 66 1.01 1.35 -0.53
C LEU A 66 1.88 0.13 -0.22
N ARG A 67 1.35 -0.83 0.54
CA ARG A 67 2.10 -2.02 0.97
C ARG A 67 1.49 -3.31 0.45
N ARG A 68 2.25 -4.01 -0.40
CA ARG A 68 1.95 -5.38 -0.81
C ARG A 68 2.50 -6.38 0.21
N ILE A 69 1.63 -7.18 0.80
CA ILE A 69 2.01 -8.21 1.77
C ILE A 69 1.73 -9.63 1.24
N GLU A 70 2.57 -10.58 1.65
CA GLU A 70 2.34 -12.00 1.42
C GLU A 70 1.37 -12.57 2.47
N VAL A 71 0.39 -13.35 2.04
CA VAL A 71 -0.60 -14.03 2.89
C VAL A 71 -0.75 -15.50 2.48
N PRO A 72 -1.20 -16.41 3.37
CA PRO A 72 -1.52 -17.78 3.00
C PRO A 72 -2.46 -17.85 1.80
N SER A 73 -2.20 -18.76 0.85
CA SER A 73 -3.05 -18.86 -0.35
C SER A 73 -4.48 -19.28 -0.02
N ASP A 74 -4.66 -20.19 0.94
CA ASP A 74 -5.95 -20.55 1.54
C ASP A 74 -6.56 -19.39 2.35
N PRO A 75 -7.72 -18.81 1.93
CA PRO A 75 -8.36 -17.72 2.65
C PRO A 75 -8.75 -18.04 4.09
N SER A 76 -9.00 -19.31 4.43
CA SER A 76 -9.37 -19.73 5.79
C SER A 76 -8.21 -19.65 6.79
N GLN A 77 -6.97 -19.55 6.29
CA GLN A 77 -5.75 -19.42 7.08
C GLN A 77 -5.25 -17.96 7.17
N ARG A 78 -5.89 -17.03 6.46
CA ARG A 78 -5.54 -15.61 6.50
C ARG A 78 -6.13 -14.95 7.75
N ALA A 79 -5.39 -14.01 8.33
CA ALA A 79 -6.02 -13.04 9.23
C ALA A 79 -7.01 -12.16 8.45
N SER A 80 -8.01 -11.62 9.14
CA SER A 80 -8.97 -10.69 8.52
C SER A 80 -8.29 -9.38 8.12
N MET A 81 -8.81 -8.70 7.10
CA MET A 81 -8.26 -7.43 6.61
C MET A 81 -7.96 -6.40 7.73
N PRO A 82 -8.86 -6.20 8.72
CA PRO A 82 -8.59 -5.25 9.82
C PRO A 82 -7.44 -5.67 10.74
N VAL A 83 -7.24 -6.99 10.92
CA VAL A 83 -6.10 -7.52 11.68
C VAL A 83 -4.80 -7.31 10.91
N LEU A 84 -4.80 -7.56 9.59
CA LEU A 84 -3.63 -7.33 8.73
C LEU A 84 -3.22 -5.85 8.75
N VAL A 85 -4.16 -4.92 8.57
CA VAL A 85 -3.91 -3.47 8.63
C VAL A 85 -3.22 -3.07 9.94
N VAL A 86 -3.78 -3.46 11.09
CA VAL A 86 -3.19 -3.08 12.38
C VAL A 86 -1.85 -3.77 12.65
N GLN A 87 -1.67 -5.01 12.22
CA GLN A 87 -0.38 -5.71 12.31
C GLN A 87 0.70 -5.05 11.45
N GLU A 88 0.35 -4.54 10.26
CA GLU A 88 1.28 -3.81 9.40
C GLU A 88 1.60 -2.40 9.90
N LEU A 89 0.63 -1.69 10.48
CA LEU A 89 0.87 -0.42 11.18
C LEU A 89 1.83 -0.59 12.36
N LEU A 90 1.70 -1.67 13.15
CA LEU A 90 2.60 -1.97 14.27
C LEU A 90 4.05 -2.25 13.84
N LYS A 91 4.29 -2.71 12.61
CA LYS A 91 5.66 -2.82 12.07
C LYS A 91 6.28 -1.44 11.82
N GLY A 92 5.47 -0.41 11.58
CA GLY A 92 5.87 0.91 11.13
C GLY A 92 5.95 1.00 9.60
N PRO A 93 6.26 2.18 9.04
CA PRO A 93 6.42 2.36 7.60
C PRO A 93 7.66 1.62 7.09
N THR A 94 7.62 1.30 5.80
CA THR A 94 8.77 0.91 4.99
C THR A 94 9.31 2.09 4.17
N ASP A 95 8.48 3.11 3.93
CA ASP A 95 8.91 4.39 3.35
C ASP A 95 9.75 5.19 4.37
N PRO A 96 11.03 5.53 4.07
CA PRO A 96 11.88 6.33 4.96
C PRO A 96 11.46 7.81 5.12
N LEU A 97 10.51 8.30 4.32
CA LEU A 97 9.91 9.64 4.44
C LEU A 97 8.67 9.66 5.35
N LEU A 98 8.33 8.53 5.99
CA LEU A 98 7.20 8.40 6.89
C LEU A 98 7.65 7.94 8.28
N ASN A 99 6.90 8.34 9.30
CA ASN A 99 7.18 8.07 10.70
C ASN A 99 6.20 7.08 11.33
N LYS A 100 6.69 6.31 12.32
CA LYS A 100 5.85 5.37 13.08
C LYS A 100 4.76 6.12 13.83
N THR A 101 3.57 5.54 13.83
CA THR A 101 2.36 6.05 14.49
C THR A 101 1.86 5.13 15.61
N LEU A 102 2.56 4.02 15.88
CA LEU A 102 2.31 3.17 17.05
C LEU A 102 3.63 2.89 17.79
N PRO A 103 3.65 2.85 19.14
CA PRO A 103 4.81 2.42 19.90
C PRO A 103 5.22 0.99 19.55
N PRO A 104 6.52 0.69 19.34
CA PRO A 104 6.96 -0.65 18.94
C PRO A 104 6.75 -1.73 20.01
N GLU A 105 6.54 -1.33 21.28
CA GLU A 105 6.17 -2.27 22.35
C GLU A 105 4.68 -2.59 22.43
N ALA A 106 3.82 -1.82 21.74
CA ALA A 106 2.38 -2.05 21.71
C ALA A 106 2.05 -3.37 21.00
N LYS A 107 1.06 -4.11 21.52
CA LYS A 107 0.62 -5.38 20.93
C LYS A 107 -0.85 -5.33 20.60
N LEU A 108 -1.21 -5.84 19.42
CA LEU A 108 -2.59 -6.14 19.09
C LEU A 108 -3.06 -7.37 19.89
N LEU A 109 -4.12 -7.20 20.69
CA LEU A 109 -4.75 -8.28 21.46
C LEU A 109 -5.93 -8.89 20.70
N SER A 110 -6.79 -8.05 20.09
CA SER A 110 -7.88 -8.47 19.21
C SER A 110 -8.33 -7.35 18.27
N VAL A 111 -8.98 -7.73 17.16
CA VAL A 111 -9.84 -6.85 16.38
C VAL A 111 -11.18 -7.54 16.19
N GLU A 112 -12.26 -6.87 16.57
CA GLU A 112 -13.63 -7.33 16.37
C GLU A 112 -14.39 -6.29 15.55
N VAL A 113 -15.14 -6.73 14.53
CA VAL A 113 -15.96 -5.83 13.70
C VAL A 113 -17.43 -6.14 13.92
N ALA A 114 -18.19 -5.15 14.38
CA ALA A 114 -19.62 -5.27 14.59
C ALA A 114 -20.32 -3.97 14.16
N ASN A 115 -21.39 -4.08 13.36
CA ASN A 115 -22.22 -2.95 12.91
C ASN A 115 -21.42 -1.79 12.26
N GLY A 116 -20.37 -2.11 11.49
CA GLY A 116 -19.51 -1.11 10.84
C GLY A 116 -18.46 -0.46 11.76
N VAL A 117 -18.37 -0.89 13.02
CA VAL A 117 -17.35 -0.43 13.99
C VAL A 117 -16.28 -1.49 14.16
N ALA A 118 -15.01 -1.10 13.99
CA ALA A 118 -13.85 -1.92 14.35
C ALA A 118 -13.40 -1.61 15.79
N TYR A 119 -13.54 -2.58 16.69
CA TYR A 119 -13.04 -2.54 18.05
C TYR A 119 -11.62 -3.10 18.07
N VAL A 120 -10.62 -2.22 18.21
CA VAL A 120 -9.19 -2.56 18.13
C VAL A 120 -8.62 -2.52 19.53
N ASN A 121 -8.30 -3.70 20.07
CA ASN A 121 -7.84 -3.86 21.44
C ASN A 121 -6.33 -4.03 21.49
N PHE A 122 -5.65 -3.10 22.17
CA PHE A 122 -4.20 -3.10 22.35
C PHE A 122 -3.79 -3.41 23.79
N SER A 123 -2.53 -3.84 23.96
CA SER A 123 -1.91 -3.89 25.27
C SER A 123 -1.63 -2.49 25.83
N LYS A 124 -1.49 -2.40 27.15
CA LYS A 124 -1.20 -1.15 27.90
C LYS A 124 0.02 -0.37 27.41
N GLU A 125 0.93 -1.01 26.67
CA GLU A 125 2.10 -0.37 26.07
C GLU A 125 1.70 0.70 25.04
N LEU A 126 0.51 0.62 24.41
CA LEU A 126 0.00 1.70 23.55
C LEU A 126 -0.04 3.06 24.26
N GLN A 127 -0.39 3.08 25.56
CA GLN A 127 -0.37 4.29 26.39
C GLN A 127 0.96 4.45 27.14
N THR A 128 1.43 3.40 27.82
CA THR A 128 2.60 3.48 28.72
C THR A 128 3.95 3.56 28.00
N LYS A 129 3.98 3.36 26.68
CA LYS A 129 5.12 3.58 25.79
C LYS A 129 4.82 4.60 24.69
N HIS A 130 3.70 5.31 24.77
CA HIS A 130 3.41 6.41 23.88
C HIS A 130 4.47 7.52 24.02
N TRP A 131 4.92 8.08 22.90
CA TRP A 131 5.80 9.28 22.88
C TRP A 131 5.11 10.52 23.48
N GLY A 132 3.79 10.49 23.58
CA GLY A 132 2.98 11.55 24.18
C GLY A 132 2.81 12.76 23.27
N GLY A 133 2.29 13.85 23.86
CA GLY A 133 2.03 15.11 23.16
C GLY A 133 0.83 15.06 22.23
N SER A 134 0.22 16.24 21.99
CA SER A 134 -1.01 16.35 21.18
C SER A 134 -0.81 15.85 19.74
N ALA A 135 0.23 16.32 19.05
CA ALA A 135 0.55 15.87 17.69
C ALA A 135 0.78 14.35 17.63
N GLY A 136 1.59 13.81 18.54
CA GLY A 136 1.88 12.39 18.60
C GLY A 136 0.65 11.52 18.88
N GLU A 137 -0.31 11.99 19.65
CA GLU A 137 -1.60 11.31 19.89
C GLU A 137 -2.53 11.38 18.67
N ILE A 138 -2.62 12.55 18.05
CA ILE A 138 -3.42 12.78 16.83
C ILE A 138 -2.90 11.91 15.67
N MET A 139 -1.58 11.78 15.49
CA MET A 139 -0.98 10.88 14.49
C MET A 139 -1.33 9.41 14.74
N THR A 140 -1.27 8.94 15.98
CA THR A 140 -1.66 7.57 16.36
C THR A 140 -3.14 7.30 16.05
N ILE A 141 -4.01 8.24 16.38
CA ILE A 141 -5.46 8.13 16.19
C ILE A 141 -5.81 8.10 14.70
N TRP A 142 -5.38 9.09 13.92
CA TRP A 142 -5.75 9.16 12.50
C TRP A 142 -5.07 8.09 11.65
N SER A 143 -3.87 7.64 12.02
CA SER A 143 -3.25 6.45 11.42
C SER A 143 -4.17 5.23 11.49
N LEU A 144 -4.69 4.93 12.68
CA LEU A 144 -5.61 3.81 12.90
C LEU A 144 -6.95 4.03 12.21
N VAL A 145 -7.59 5.19 12.44
CA VAL A 145 -8.93 5.49 11.91
C VAL A 145 -8.93 5.49 10.38
N THR A 146 -8.00 6.22 9.74
CA THR A 146 -7.95 6.32 8.28
C THR A 146 -7.62 4.98 7.64
N SER A 147 -6.58 4.27 8.10
CA SER A 147 -6.19 2.97 7.50
C SER A 147 -7.31 1.93 7.61
N LEU A 148 -8.02 1.86 8.74
CA LEU A 148 -9.10 0.89 8.94
C LEU A 148 -10.41 1.24 8.24
N THR A 149 -10.70 2.53 8.05
CA THR A 149 -11.92 2.97 7.36
C THR A 149 -11.76 3.08 5.84
N GLN A 150 -10.52 3.11 5.34
CA GLN A 150 -10.20 2.93 3.92
C GLN A 150 -10.04 1.45 3.53
N ALA A 151 -9.72 0.56 4.48
CA ALA A 151 -9.54 -0.86 4.18
C ALA A 151 -10.83 -1.48 3.63
N GLU A 152 -10.81 -1.83 2.34
CA GLU A 152 -11.95 -2.45 1.69
C GLU A 152 -12.27 -3.82 2.32
N PRO A 153 -13.51 -4.05 2.77
CA PRO A 153 -13.94 -5.37 3.19
C PRO A 153 -14.06 -6.30 1.97
N PRO A 154 -13.97 -7.63 2.14
CA PRO A 154 -14.46 -8.54 1.12
C PRO A 154 -15.96 -8.29 0.86
N GLU A 155 -16.44 -8.52 -0.37
CA GLU A 155 -17.80 -8.19 -0.84
C GLU A 155 -18.96 -8.63 0.08
N SER A 156 -18.74 -9.65 0.92
CA SER A 156 -19.72 -10.19 1.86
C SER A 156 -19.80 -9.48 3.22
N ALA A 157 -18.98 -8.45 3.47
CA ALA A 157 -18.90 -7.75 4.74
C ALA A 157 -19.14 -6.24 4.59
N SER A 158 -19.80 -5.64 5.58
CA SER A 158 -20.03 -4.19 5.62
C SER A 158 -18.71 -3.42 5.78
N PRO A 159 -18.57 -2.23 5.15
CA PRO A 159 -17.40 -1.38 5.33
C PRO A 159 -17.28 -0.91 6.78
N ILE A 160 -16.03 -0.72 7.22
CA ILE A 160 -15.72 -0.11 8.51
C ILE A 160 -15.87 1.40 8.35
N SER A 161 -16.83 1.98 9.07
CA SER A 161 -17.04 3.43 9.10
C SER A 161 -16.47 4.07 10.36
N LYS A 162 -16.31 3.30 11.44
CA LYS A 162 -15.78 3.80 12.72
C LYS A 162 -14.77 2.85 13.37
N VAL A 163 -13.87 3.39 14.19
CA VAL A 163 -12.90 2.65 14.99
C VAL A 163 -13.05 3.00 16.46
N GLN A 164 -13.21 2.01 17.32
CA GLN A 164 -13.08 2.14 18.77
C GLN A 164 -11.72 1.59 19.20
N ILE A 165 -10.85 2.46 19.69
CA ILE A 165 -9.59 2.05 20.31
C ILE A 165 -9.89 1.57 21.74
N LEU A 166 -9.35 0.41 22.11
CA LEU A 166 -9.44 -0.18 23.44
C LEU A 166 -8.04 -0.49 23.97
N VAL A 167 -7.86 -0.41 25.29
CA VAL A 167 -6.61 -0.79 25.97
C VAL A 167 -6.94 -1.80 27.06
N GLU A 168 -6.30 -2.98 27.03
CA GLU A 168 -6.56 -4.10 27.96
C GLU A 168 -8.07 -4.45 28.06
N GLY A 169 -8.76 -4.43 26.92
CA GLY A 169 -10.20 -4.71 26.78
C GLY A 169 -11.14 -3.60 27.26
N LYS A 170 -10.63 -2.39 27.56
CA LYS A 170 -11.42 -1.27 28.09
C LYS A 170 -11.40 -0.06 27.17
N THR A 171 -12.51 0.66 27.12
CA THR A 171 -12.55 2.05 26.63
C THR A 171 -11.69 2.92 27.53
N VAL A 172 -10.93 3.82 26.92
CA VAL A 172 -10.10 4.83 27.62
C VAL A 172 -10.51 6.22 27.11
N GLU A 173 -10.32 7.24 27.94
CA GLU A 173 -10.66 8.62 27.55
C GLU A 173 -9.68 9.19 26.52
N THR A 174 -8.37 8.90 26.66
CA THR A 174 -7.29 9.42 25.81
C THR A 174 -6.15 8.39 25.72
N LEU A 175 -5.20 8.53 24.78
CA LEU A 175 -3.92 7.82 24.80
C LEU A 175 -2.84 8.58 25.59
N ALA A 176 -2.82 9.92 25.47
CA ALA A 176 -1.80 10.79 26.04
C ALA A 176 -2.35 12.09 26.69
N GLY A 177 -3.66 12.33 26.64
CA GLY A 177 -4.32 13.39 27.41
C GLY A 177 -4.86 14.58 26.59
N HIS A 178 -4.88 14.50 25.26
CA HIS A 178 -5.26 15.62 24.39
C HIS A 178 -6.47 15.36 23.48
N PHE A 179 -6.85 14.10 23.21
CA PHE A 179 -7.96 13.77 22.29
C PHE A 179 -8.91 12.72 22.88
N ASP A 180 -10.22 13.00 22.90
CA ASP A 180 -11.26 12.08 23.43
C ASP A 180 -11.48 10.90 22.49
N ILE A 181 -11.20 9.69 22.98
CA ILE A 181 -11.39 8.41 22.29
C ILE A 181 -12.34 7.47 23.06
N SER A 182 -13.11 8.01 24.01
CA SER A 182 -14.09 7.26 24.81
C SER A 182 -15.26 6.68 24.01
N LYS A 183 -15.37 7.05 22.73
CA LYS A 183 -16.40 6.62 21.77
C LYS A 183 -15.76 6.22 20.44
N PRO A 184 -16.47 5.46 19.58
CA PRO A 184 -15.96 5.11 18.26
C PRO A 184 -15.80 6.36 17.39
N LEU A 185 -14.59 6.57 16.87
CA LEU A 185 -14.23 7.67 15.99
C LEU A 185 -14.56 7.30 14.54
N GLU A 186 -15.11 8.23 13.78
CA GLU A 186 -15.37 8.04 12.35
C GLU A 186 -14.36 8.77 11.47
N ARG A 187 -14.32 8.37 10.20
CA ARG A 187 -13.59 9.12 9.17
C ARG A 187 -14.35 10.41 8.87
N GLU A 188 -13.78 11.54 9.25
CA GLU A 188 -14.32 12.88 8.98
C GLU A 188 -13.51 13.58 7.89
N VAL A 189 -14.16 14.48 7.13
CA VAL A 189 -13.44 15.37 6.20
C VAL A 189 -12.88 16.56 6.97
N ARG A 190 -11.55 16.68 7.03
CA ARG A 190 -10.83 17.69 7.83
C ARG A 190 -10.31 18.85 6.97
N PHE A 191 -10.33 20.07 7.52
CA PHE A 191 -9.82 21.31 6.89
C PHE A 191 -9.08 22.20 7.91
N ASP A 192 -8.57 21.59 8.99
CA ASP A 192 -8.04 22.28 10.17
C ASP A 192 -6.78 23.11 9.87
N ASN A 193 -5.90 22.61 8.99
CA ASN A 193 -4.66 23.29 8.58
C ASN A 193 -4.38 23.02 7.09
N PRO A 194 -3.55 23.82 6.39
CA PRO A 194 -2.96 23.42 5.11
C PRO A 194 -2.16 22.11 5.24
N PHE A 195 -1.95 21.40 4.13
CA PHE A 195 -0.93 20.35 4.09
C PHE A 195 0.45 21.01 4.11
N PHE A 196 1.36 20.47 4.90
CA PHE A 196 2.76 20.90 4.92
C PHE A 196 3.61 19.86 4.18
N THR A 197 4.55 20.32 3.37
CA THR A 197 5.60 19.49 2.77
C THR A 197 6.89 20.25 3.00
N SER A 198 7.83 19.65 3.73
CA SER A 198 9.16 20.23 3.94
C SER A 198 10.00 20.18 2.66
N ASP A 199 10.96 21.08 2.52
CA ASP A 199 11.91 21.09 1.41
C ASP A 199 12.63 19.72 1.28
N GLU A 200 13.04 19.11 2.41
CA GLU A 200 13.67 17.78 2.43
C GLU A 200 12.73 16.68 1.89
N ARG A 201 11.44 16.69 2.27
CA ARG A 201 10.44 15.77 1.73
C ARG A 201 10.20 16.02 0.25
N ALA A 202 10.09 17.29 -0.17
CA ALA A 202 9.84 17.69 -1.54
C ALA A 202 10.98 17.26 -2.48
N GLU A 203 12.23 17.55 -2.12
CA GLU A 203 13.45 17.10 -2.80
C GLU A 203 13.49 15.57 -2.90
N ALA A 204 13.22 14.85 -1.80
CA ALA A 204 13.27 13.39 -1.78
C ALA A 204 12.19 12.73 -2.65
N LEU A 205 10.96 13.25 -2.64
CA LEU A 205 9.90 12.78 -3.54
C LEU A 205 10.23 13.07 -5.00
N GLN A 206 10.75 14.26 -5.32
CA GLN A 206 11.16 14.60 -6.68
C GLN A 206 12.29 13.70 -7.18
N LYS A 207 13.24 13.35 -6.30
CA LYS A 207 14.32 12.41 -6.61
C LYS A 207 13.78 11.01 -6.96
N ARG A 208 12.82 10.49 -6.21
CA ARG A 208 12.19 9.18 -6.51
C ARG A 208 11.56 9.15 -7.90
N VAL A 209 10.78 10.17 -8.24
CA VAL A 209 10.16 10.29 -9.57
C VAL A 209 11.19 10.44 -10.69
N ASP A 210 12.30 11.13 -10.44
CA ASP A 210 13.43 11.21 -11.38
C ASP A 210 14.16 9.86 -11.56
N GLU A 211 14.15 9.01 -10.52
CA GLU A 211 14.69 7.65 -10.53
C GLU A 211 13.69 6.59 -11.05
N GLY A 212 12.44 6.98 -11.34
CA GLY A 212 11.38 6.13 -11.89
C GLY A 212 10.49 5.44 -10.85
N GLU A 213 10.65 5.79 -9.56
CA GLU A 213 9.77 5.37 -8.47
C GLU A 213 8.58 6.34 -8.33
N ASP A 214 7.49 5.91 -7.68
CA ASP A 214 6.32 6.77 -7.37
C ASP A 214 5.74 7.57 -8.56
N GLU A 215 5.81 7.06 -9.80
CA GLU A 215 5.44 7.81 -11.01
C GLU A 215 4.02 8.40 -11.00
N TRP A 216 3.11 7.82 -10.22
CA TRP A 216 1.75 8.31 -9.97
C TRP A 216 1.74 9.76 -9.43
N ARG A 217 2.82 10.21 -8.76
CA ARG A 217 2.99 11.58 -8.27
C ARG A 217 3.12 12.64 -9.37
N LYS A 218 3.28 12.25 -10.65
CA LYS A 218 3.25 13.17 -11.79
C LYS A 218 1.83 13.55 -12.24
N ASP A 219 0.80 12.83 -11.79
CA ASP A 219 -0.61 13.12 -12.09
C ASP A 219 -1.31 13.71 -10.84
N PRO A 220 -1.77 14.98 -10.89
CA PRO A 220 -2.40 15.63 -9.74
C PRO A 220 -3.73 14.96 -9.34
N LEU A 221 -4.43 14.30 -10.27
CA LEU A 221 -5.65 13.55 -9.99
C LEU A 221 -5.36 12.24 -9.25
N GLN A 222 -4.24 11.56 -9.55
CA GLN A 222 -3.82 10.39 -8.76
C GLN A 222 -3.38 10.80 -7.36
N VAL A 223 -2.61 11.88 -7.22
CA VAL A 223 -2.20 12.39 -5.90
C VAL A 223 -3.43 12.77 -5.06
N ALA A 224 -4.40 13.48 -5.64
CA ALA A 224 -5.65 13.81 -4.96
C ALA A 224 -6.42 12.56 -4.47
N LYS A 225 -6.46 11.49 -5.26
CA LYS A 225 -7.12 10.22 -4.89
C LYS A 225 -6.36 9.39 -3.85
N ILE A 226 -5.03 9.40 -3.91
CA ILE A 226 -4.18 8.57 -3.04
C ILE A 226 -3.97 9.25 -1.68
N GLU A 227 -3.75 10.57 -1.65
CA GLU A 227 -3.48 11.32 -0.42
C GLU A 227 -4.72 12.01 0.19
N GLY A 228 -5.77 12.29 -0.61
CA GLY A 228 -7.06 12.82 -0.12
C GLY A 228 -7.71 12.02 1.03
N PRO A 229 -7.59 10.68 1.11
CA PRO A 229 -8.11 9.89 2.23
C PRO A 229 -7.49 10.22 3.59
N ALA A 230 -6.29 10.83 3.63
CA ALA A 230 -5.68 11.36 4.86
C ALA A 230 -6.67 12.26 5.63
N ARG A 231 -7.45 13.04 4.88
CA ARG A 231 -8.55 13.90 5.37
C ARG A 231 -9.92 13.40 4.93
N GLY A 232 -10.09 12.10 4.91
CA GLY A 232 -11.40 11.48 4.80
C GLY A 232 -12.06 11.53 3.42
N LEU A 233 -11.36 11.91 2.36
CA LEU A 233 -11.90 11.82 0.98
C LEU A 233 -11.43 10.49 0.38
N LEU A 234 -12.29 9.46 0.39
CA LEU A 234 -11.95 8.12 -0.11
C LEU A 234 -11.61 8.13 -1.62
N PRO A 235 -10.82 7.15 -2.12
CA PRO A 235 -10.33 7.15 -3.51
C PRO A 235 -11.40 6.81 -4.57
N ASP A 236 -12.52 6.21 -4.15
CA ASP A 236 -13.64 5.76 -4.98
C ASP A 236 -14.68 6.87 -5.26
N LEU A 237 -14.54 8.04 -4.62
CA LEU A 237 -15.38 9.21 -4.84
C LEU A 237 -15.22 9.78 -6.27
N ASP A 238 -16.15 10.66 -6.65
CA ASP A 238 -16.12 11.32 -7.97
C ASP A 238 -15.13 12.51 -7.95
N TYR A 239 -13.87 12.25 -8.28
CA TYR A 239 -12.83 13.27 -8.47
C TYR A 239 -12.74 13.72 -9.93
N VAL A 240 -12.69 15.04 -10.12
CA VAL A 240 -12.56 15.67 -11.44
C VAL A 240 -11.48 16.75 -11.40
N LEU A 241 -10.41 16.57 -12.18
CA LEU A 241 -9.40 17.60 -12.43
C LEU A 241 -10.04 18.80 -13.15
N LYS A 242 -9.91 20.01 -12.58
CA LYS A 242 -10.51 21.26 -13.10
C LYS A 242 -9.49 22.15 -13.79
N SER A 243 -8.28 22.22 -13.24
CA SER A 243 -7.20 22.99 -13.82
C SER A 243 -5.85 22.37 -13.50
N GLU A 244 -4.90 22.57 -14.42
CA GLU A 244 -3.49 22.23 -14.25
C GLU A 244 -2.68 23.26 -15.06
N SER A 245 -1.89 24.10 -14.39
CA SER A 245 -1.04 25.10 -15.04
C SER A 245 0.05 25.62 -14.11
N ALA A 246 1.25 25.86 -14.64
CA ALA A 246 2.36 26.51 -13.94
C ALA A 246 2.65 25.97 -12.52
N GLY A 247 2.71 24.64 -12.38
CA GLY A 247 2.97 23.97 -11.10
C GLY A 247 1.83 24.06 -10.08
N LYS A 248 0.60 24.35 -10.53
CA LYS A 248 -0.62 24.36 -9.71
C LYS A 248 -1.73 23.56 -10.37
N ALA A 249 -2.49 22.82 -9.57
CA ALA A 249 -3.66 22.08 -10.03
C ALA A 249 -4.80 22.19 -9.03
N GLU A 250 -6.03 22.07 -9.52
CA GLU A 250 -7.25 22.01 -8.71
C GLU A 250 -8.07 20.79 -9.11
N VAL A 251 -8.39 19.95 -8.13
CA VAL A 251 -9.26 18.78 -8.28
C VAL A 251 -10.50 19.00 -7.41
N GLU A 252 -11.70 18.89 -7.98
CA GLU A 252 -12.92 18.79 -7.17
C GLU A 252 -13.22 17.33 -6.86
N VAL A 253 -13.82 17.09 -5.69
CA VAL A 253 -14.40 15.79 -5.33
C VAL A 253 -15.75 15.97 -4.64
N VAL A 254 -16.72 15.10 -4.97
CA VAL A 254 -18.04 15.10 -4.34
C VAL A 254 -18.13 14.04 -3.25
N HIS A 255 -18.46 14.45 -2.02
CA HIS A 255 -18.73 13.56 -0.89
C HIS A 255 -19.99 14.03 -0.15
N GLU A 256 -20.92 13.11 0.13
CA GLU A 256 -22.18 13.38 0.84
C GLU A 256 -23.00 14.57 0.30
N GLY A 257 -22.96 14.79 -1.02
CA GLY A 257 -23.66 15.90 -1.69
C GLY A 257 -23.00 17.28 -1.53
N LYS A 258 -21.81 17.35 -0.95
CA LYS A 258 -20.94 18.54 -0.90
C LYS A 258 -19.80 18.40 -1.91
N THR A 259 -19.34 19.51 -2.45
CA THR A 259 -18.17 19.58 -3.34
C THR A 259 -16.99 20.15 -2.58
N TYR A 260 -15.90 19.40 -2.54
CA TYR A 260 -14.63 19.79 -1.95
C TYR A 260 -13.63 20.12 -3.06
N ARG A 261 -12.72 21.06 -2.81
CA ARG A 261 -11.61 21.42 -3.70
C ARG A 261 -10.28 21.09 -3.05
N ILE A 262 -9.47 20.33 -3.77
CA ILE A 262 -8.11 19.95 -3.42
C ILE A 262 -7.17 20.78 -4.30
N SER A 263 -6.41 21.67 -3.66
CA SER A 263 -5.37 22.49 -4.29
C SER A 263 -4.05 21.72 -4.21
N LEU A 264 -3.43 21.45 -5.36
CA LEU A 264 -2.12 20.79 -5.45
C LEU A 264 -1.07 21.73 -6.03
N VAL A 265 0.18 21.50 -5.64
CA VAL A 265 1.35 22.25 -6.11
C VAL A 265 2.50 21.32 -6.48
N GLN A 266 3.36 21.79 -7.38
CA GLN A 266 4.67 21.19 -7.62
C GLN A 266 5.75 22.01 -6.90
N PRO A 267 6.30 21.55 -5.76
CA PRO A 267 7.20 22.35 -4.93
C PRO A 267 8.58 22.53 -5.57
N GLU A 268 9.19 21.45 -6.07
CA GLU A 268 10.57 21.47 -6.57
C GLU A 268 10.70 21.83 -8.06
N LYS A 269 9.91 21.18 -8.90
CA LYS A 269 10.08 21.18 -10.36
C LYS A 269 8.72 21.33 -11.02
N GLN A 270 8.56 22.37 -11.85
CA GLN A 270 7.31 22.59 -12.57
C GLN A 270 7.29 21.88 -13.93
N GLY A 271 6.13 21.35 -14.31
CA GLY A 271 5.88 20.68 -15.59
C GLY A 271 5.71 19.17 -15.49
N GLU A 272 5.75 18.48 -16.62
CA GLU A 272 5.41 17.05 -16.79
C GLU A 272 6.21 16.09 -15.87
N GLY A 273 7.45 16.42 -15.52
CA GLY A 273 8.29 15.63 -14.62
C GLY A 273 8.22 16.04 -13.14
N GLY A 274 7.35 17.00 -12.79
CA GLY A 274 7.24 17.52 -11.44
C GLY A 274 6.35 16.68 -10.53
N VAL A 275 6.80 16.45 -9.29
CA VAL A 275 5.97 15.84 -8.25
C VAL A 275 4.86 16.78 -7.81
N TRP A 276 3.62 16.30 -7.78
CA TRP A 276 2.51 16.94 -7.11
C TRP A 276 2.42 16.53 -5.64
N VAL A 277 2.07 17.49 -4.79
CA VAL A 277 1.62 17.28 -3.41
C VAL A 277 0.33 18.06 -3.17
N ILE A 278 -0.52 17.59 -2.27
CA ILE A 278 -1.65 18.39 -1.78
C ILE A 278 -1.09 19.56 -0.95
N GLY A 279 -1.61 20.77 -1.17
CA GLY A 279 -1.32 21.95 -0.35
C GLY A 279 -2.51 22.37 0.53
N GLU A 280 -3.74 22.23 0.03
CA GLU A 280 -4.95 22.61 0.76
C GLU A 280 -6.15 21.76 0.33
N ILE A 281 -7.07 21.52 1.26
CA ILE A 281 -8.41 20.99 0.97
C ILE A 281 -9.43 21.96 1.57
N SER A 282 -10.46 22.29 0.80
CA SER A 282 -11.53 23.24 1.17
C SER A 282 -12.91 22.72 0.73
N GLY A 283 -14.01 23.30 1.24
CA GLY A 283 -15.40 22.92 0.92
C GLY A 283 -16.43 23.94 1.40
#